data_AF-A0A967Z4W1-F1
#
_entry.id   AF-A0A967Z4W1-F1
#
_cell.length_a   1.000
_cell.length_b   1.000
_cell.length_c   1.000
_cell.angle_alpha   90.00
_cell.angle_beta   90.00
_cell.angle_gamma   90.00
#
_symmetry.space_group_name_H-M   'P 1'
#
loop_
_entity.id
_entity.type
_entity.pdbx_description
1 polymer ?
#
loop_
_entity_poly.entity_id
_entity_poly.type
_entity_poly.pdbx_seq_one_letter_code
_entity_poly.pdbx_strand_id
1 'polypeptide(L)'
;MAAIGALEEDLSDTMTWNDAALLAALDFRRARKTDYEIACMTEANVIAARGHIAAQRAYENDASEFMIHQAYCEASAQRETELPYLNIVALNEHAAVLHYQKLTHANPGTPSSFLIDAGASCNGYASDVTRTYCRDADAM
;
A
#
# COMPACT_ATOMS: atom_id res chain seq x y z
N MET A 1 -19.88 -31.71 2.66
CA MET A 1 -20.22 -30.26 2.63
C MET A 1 -18.92 -29.50 2.84
N ALA A 2 -18.67 -28.40 2.13
CA ALA A 2 -17.42 -27.65 2.29
C ALA A 2 -17.70 -26.32 3.02
N ALA A 3 -16.85 -25.98 3.99
CA ALA A 3 -16.95 -24.73 4.74
C ALA A 3 -15.63 -23.95 4.68
N ILE A 4 -15.75 -22.62 4.84
CA ILE A 4 -14.63 -21.68 4.90
C ILE A 4 -14.54 -21.12 6.32
N GLY A 5 -13.35 -21.15 6.93
CA GLY A 5 -13.13 -20.72 8.32
C GLY A 5 -13.46 -21.79 9.36
N ALA A 6 -13.19 -21.50 10.63
CA ALA A 6 -13.53 -22.38 11.76
C ALA A 6 -14.98 -22.16 12.21
N LEU A 7 -15.71 -23.21 12.58
CA LEU A 7 -17.00 -23.07 13.28
C LEU A 7 -16.79 -23.14 14.79
N GLU A 8 -17.67 -22.47 15.54
CA GLU A 8 -17.73 -22.57 17.01
C GLU A 8 -18.30 -23.91 17.49
N GLU A 9 -18.97 -24.68 16.62
CA GLU A 9 -19.54 -26.00 16.91
C GLU A 9 -18.97 -27.10 15.99
N ASP A 10 -18.80 -28.30 16.56
CA ASP A 10 -18.20 -29.47 15.89
C ASP A 10 -19.21 -30.20 14.99
N LEU A 11 -19.11 -29.97 13.68
CA LEU A 11 -19.83 -30.68 12.62
C LEU A 11 -18.90 -31.63 11.82
N SER A 12 -17.82 -32.13 12.44
CA SER A 12 -16.66 -32.72 11.77
C SER A 12 -16.90 -33.97 10.92
N ASP A 13 -17.96 -34.75 11.14
CA ASP A 13 -18.11 -36.06 10.49
C ASP A 13 -18.50 -36.02 8.99
N THR A 14 -18.88 -34.85 8.44
CA THR A 14 -19.28 -34.73 7.01
C THR A 14 -18.72 -33.51 6.28
N MET A 15 -17.79 -32.79 6.91
CA MET A 15 -17.32 -31.49 6.43
C MET A 15 -15.82 -31.46 6.12
N THR A 16 -15.45 -30.91 4.97
CA THR A 16 -14.06 -30.54 4.65
C THR A 16 -13.85 -29.04 4.91
N TRP A 17 -12.81 -28.73 5.69
CA TRP A 17 -12.45 -27.36 6.09
C TRP A 17 -11.48 -26.74 5.10
N ASN A 18 -11.74 -25.50 4.68
CA ASN A 18 -10.88 -24.78 3.73
C ASN A 18 -10.55 -25.68 2.52
N ASP A 19 -11.58 -26.36 2.02
CA ASP A 19 -11.45 -27.36 0.96
C ASP A 19 -10.70 -26.78 -0.24
N ALA A 20 -9.62 -27.45 -0.64
CA ALA A 20 -8.70 -26.90 -1.63
C ALA A 20 -9.36 -26.67 -3.00
N ALA A 21 -10.32 -27.52 -3.39
CA ALA A 21 -11.04 -27.35 -4.65
C ALA A 21 -12.01 -26.17 -4.59
N LEU A 22 -12.70 -25.99 -3.45
CA LEU A 22 -13.55 -24.82 -3.22
C LEU A 22 -12.72 -23.53 -3.20
N LEU A 23 -11.62 -23.48 -2.45
CA LEU A 23 -10.73 -22.32 -2.39
C LEU A 23 -10.19 -21.96 -3.77
N ALA A 24 -9.69 -22.93 -4.53
CA ALA A 24 -9.19 -22.71 -5.88
C ALA A 24 -10.27 -22.13 -6.80
N ALA A 25 -11.52 -22.62 -6.70
CA ALA A 25 -12.63 -22.11 -7.48
C ALA A 25 -13.00 -20.66 -7.12
N LEU A 26 -12.92 -20.29 -5.84
CA LEU A 26 -13.15 -18.91 -5.37
C LEU A 26 -12.02 -17.97 -5.76
N ASP A 27 -10.76 -18.39 -5.59
CA ASP A 27 -9.58 -17.62 -5.97
C ASP A 27 -9.53 -17.36 -7.48
N PHE A 28 -9.89 -18.35 -8.29
CA PHE A 28 -10.01 -18.16 -9.73
C PHE A 28 -11.06 -17.09 -10.08
N ARG A 29 -12.20 -17.08 -9.40
CA ARG A 29 -13.26 -16.09 -9.64
C ARG A 29 -12.90 -14.69 -9.15
N ARG A 30 -12.13 -14.56 -8.06
CA ARG A 30 -11.59 -13.27 -7.58
C ARG A 30 -10.72 -12.54 -8.61
N ALA A 31 -10.21 -13.23 -9.62
CA ALA A 31 -9.47 -12.58 -10.71
C ALA A 31 -10.35 -11.57 -11.46
N ARG A 32 -11.63 -11.90 -11.69
CA ARG A 32 -12.60 -11.04 -12.39
C ARG A 32 -13.43 -10.24 -11.39
N LYS A 33 -13.15 -8.95 -11.33
CA LYS A 33 -13.83 -8.03 -10.41
C LYS A 33 -15.23 -7.70 -10.93
N THR A 34 -16.18 -7.59 -10.01
CA THR A 34 -17.49 -7.00 -10.26
C THR A 34 -17.42 -5.47 -10.27
N ASP A 35 -18.48 -4.81 -10.71
CA ASP A 35 -18.53 -3.34 -10.76
C ASP A 35 -18.38 -2.70 -9.37
N TYR A 36 -18.90 -3.34 -8.32
CA TYR A 36 -18.70 -2.91 -6.93
C TYR A 36 -17.21 -2.94 -6.54
N GLU A 37 -16.51 -4.03 -6.86
CA GLU A 37 -15.10 -4.20 -6.53
C GLU A 37 -14.22 -3.20 -7.29
N ILE A 38 -14.55 -2.96 -8.58
CA ILE A 38 -13.89 -1.94 -9.39
C ILE A 38 -14.11 -0.56 -8.77
N ALA A 39 -15.32 -0.24 -8.28
CA ALA A 39 -15.58 1.02 -7.61
C ALA A 39 -14.75 1.18 -6.32
N CYS A 40 -14.63 0.13 -5.50
CA CYS A 40 -13.77 0.16 -4.31
C CYS A 40 -12.29 0.32 -4.66
N MET A 41 -11.78 -0.40 -5.67
CA MET A 41 -10.40 -0.24 -6.15
C MET A 41 -10.13 1.17 -6.70
N THR A 42 -11.13 1.76 -7.36
CA THR A 42 -11.05 3.14 -7.87
C THR A 42 -10.95 4.14 -6.73
N GLU A 43 -11.78 4.00 -5.69
CA GLU A 43 -11.70 4.86 -4.51
C GLU A 43 -10.37 4.70 -3.77
N ALA A 44 -9.86 3.47 -3.61
CA ALA A 44 -8.53 3.24 -3.05
C ALA A 44 -7.44 3.99 -3.84
N ASN A 45 -7.49 3.96 -5.17
CA ASN A 45 -6.56 4.74 -6.01
C ASN A 45 -6.71 6.25 -5.81
N VAL A 46 -7.92 6.78 -5.61
CA VAL A 46 -8.15 8.22 -5.32
C VAL A 46 -7.57 8.61 -3.96
N ILE A 47 -7.71 7.75 -2.95
CA ILE A 47 -7.10 7.95 -1.62
C ILE A 47 -5.57 7.95 -1.74
N ALA A 48 -4.98 6.94 -2.40
CA ALA A 48 -3.53 6.86 -2.58
C ALA A 48 -2.98 8.04 -3.38
N ALA A 49 -3.66 8.48 -4.45
CA ALA A 49 -3.23 9.63 -5.24
C ALA A 49 -3.09 10.91 -4.40
N ARG A 50 -4.00 11.14 -3.44
CA ARG A 50 -3.89 12.28 -2.49
C ARG A 50 -2.64 12.16 -1.63
N GLY A 51 -2.38 10.97 -1.09
CA GLY A 51 -1.17 10.68 -0.31
C GLY A 51 0.11 10.89 -1.12
N HIS A 52 0.17 10.38 -2.35
CA HIS A 52 1.32 10.53 -3.25
C HIS A 52 1.62 12.00 -3.59
N ILE A 53 0.60 12.81 -3.83
CA ILE A 53 0.77 14.26 -4.07
C ILE A 53 1.36 14.96 -2.82
N ALA A 54 0.87 14.63 -1.63
CA ALA A 54 1.39 15.20 -0.39
C ALA A 54 2.83 14.74 -0.12
N ALA A 55 3.14 13.47 -0.38
CA ALA A 55 4.48 12.92 -0.24
C ALA A 55 5.48 13.59 -1.20
N GLN A 56 5.09 13.80 -2.47
CA GLN A 56 5.91 14.54 -3.44
C GLN A 56 6.19 15.97 -2.94
N ARG A 57 5.17 16.69 -2.46
CA ARG A 57 5.35 18.04 -1.91
C ARG A 57 6.26 18.05 -0.69
N ALA A 58 6.15 17.06 0.19
CA ALA A 58 7.04 16.93 1.33
C ALA A 58 8.51 16.71 0.89
N TYR A 59 8.72 15.86 -0.13
CA TYR A 59 10.03 15.69 -0.75
C TYR A 59 10.58 16.98 -1.38
N GLU A 60 9.74 17.75 -2.08
CA GLU A 60 10.11 19.07 -2.64
C GLU A 60 10.51 20.08 -1.56
N ASN A 61 10.04 19.91 -0.32
CA ASN A 61 10.38 20.74 0.83
C ASN A 61 11.44 20.10 1.76
N ASP A 62 12.26 19.19 1.22
CA ASP A 62 13.41 18.58 1.92
C ASP A 62 13.03 17.86 3.23
N ALA A 63 11.83 17.27 3.27
CA ALA A 63 11.39 16.45 4.40
C ALA A 63 12.18 15.13 4.47
N SER A 64 12.39 14.60 5.67
CA SER A 64 12.94 13.25 5.86
C SER A 64 11.93 12.17 5.48
N GLU A 65 12.38 10.93 5.28
CA GLU A 65 11.51 9.80 4.92
C GLU A 65 10.37 9.60 5.92
N PHE A 66 10.65 9.76 7.21
CA PHE A 66 9.63 9.73 8.26
C PHE A 66 8.55 10.80 8.05
N MET A 67 8.95 12.04 7.79
CA MET A 67 8.02 13.16 7.59
C MET A 67 7.23 13.01 6.29
N ILE A 68 7.85 12.51 5.22
CA ILE A 68 7.17 12.20 3.96
C ILE A 68 6.12 11.10 4.17
N HIS A 69 6.45 10.05 4.93
CA HIS A 69 5.49 9.00 5.30
C HIS A 69 4.31 9.58 6.10
N GLN A 70 4.57 10.46 7.08
CA GLN A 70 3.49 11.11 7.83
C GLN A 70 2.59 11.97 6.93
N ALA A 71 3.17 12.74 6.02
CA ALA A 71 2.43 13.54 5.05
C ALA A 71 1.54 12.67 4.14
N TYR A 72 2.04 11.50 3.73
CA TYR A 72 1.24 10.52 2.99
C TYR A 72 0.01 10.08 3.80
N CYS A 73 0.23 9.58 5.03
CA CYS A 73 -0.81 9.05 5.91
C CYS A 73 -1.86 10.11 6.29
N GLU A 74 -1.43 11.35 6.54
CA GLU A 74 -2.33 12.47 6.83
C GLU A 74 -3.22 12.78 5.61
N ALA A 75 -2.64 12.91 4.42
CA ALA A 75 -3.38 13.28 3.21
C ALA A 75 -4.26 12.14 2.67
N SER A 76 -3.87 10.89 2.90
CA SER A 76 -4.69 9.71 2.61
C SER A 76 -5.73 9.43 3.71
N ALA A 77 -5.67 10.13 4.83
CA ALA A 77 -6.51 9.93 6.02
C ALA A 77 -6.48 8.48 6.53
N GLN A 78 -5.29 7.88 6.56
CA GLN A 78 -5.06 6.51 7.02
C GLN A 78 -4.05 6.49 8.17
N ARG A 79 -4.28 5.64 9.15
CA ARG A 79 -3.23 5.22 10.09
C ARG A 79 -2.29 4.24 9.40
N GLU A 80 -1.05 4.16 9.86
CA GLU A 80 -0.07 3.19 9.35
C GLU A 80 -0.60 1.75 9.40
N THR A 81 -1.35 1.39 10.45
CA THR A 81 -1.98 0.06 10.60
C THR A 81 -3.16 -0.21 9.68
N GLU A 82 -3.60 0.79 8.91
CA GLU A 82 -4.72 0.69 7.94
C GLU A 82 -4.22 0.66 6.48
N LEU A 83 -2.91 0.86 6.28
CA LEU A 83 -2.29 0.73 4.98
C LEU A 83 -2.40 -0.73 4.48
N PRO A 84 -2.61 -0.95 3.18
CA PRO A 84 -2.71 -2.29 2.61
C PRO A 84 -1.37 -3.06 2.69
N TYR A 85 -0.27 -2.33 2.76
CA TYR A 85 1.10 -2.80 3.00
C TYR A 85 1.92 -1.65 3.59
N LEU A 86 3.08 -1.95 4.17
CA LEU A 86 3.97 -0.91 4.70
C LEU A 86 4.55 -0.08 3.55
N ASN A 87 4.33 1.23 3.58
CA ASN A 87 4.86 2.15 2.58
C ASN A 87 6.40 2.05 2.50
N ILE A 88 6.92 2.04 1.27
CA ILE A 88 8.33 2.29 0.99
C ILE A 88 8.47 3.78 0.71
N VAL A 89 9.22 4.49 1.54
CA VAL A 89 9.54 5.91 1.36
C VAL A 89 11.06 6.01 1.41
N ALA A 90 11.67 6.19 0.24
CA ALA A 90 13.10 5.99 0.06
C ALA A 90 13.74 7.17 -0.66
N LEU A 91 14.69 7.83 0.00
CA LEU A 91 15.49 8.90 -0.59
C LEU A 91 16.83 8.36 -1.09
N ASN A 92 17.30 8.89 -2.23
CA ASN A 92 18.62 8.60 -2.80
C ASN A 92 18.90 7.09 -2.94
N GLU A 93 20.02 6.59 -2.38
CA GLU A 93 20.46 5.20 -2.48
C GLU A 93 19.47 4.21 -1.85
N HIS A 94 18.62 4.67 -0.93
CA HIS A 94 17.59 3.82 -0.34
C HIS A 94 16.57 3.35 -1.40
N ALA A 95 16.39 4.11 -2.49
CA ALA A 95 15.52 3.71 -3.60
C ALA A 95 16.03 2.44 -4.32
N ALA A 96 17.29 2.04 -4.11
CA ALA A 96 17.83 0.77 -4.62
C ALA A 96 17.49 -0.44 -3.74
N VAL A 97 16.86 -0.25 -2.57
CA VAL A 97 16.49 -1.32 -1.64
C VAL A 97 15.01 -1.66 -1.81
N LEU A 98 14.70 -2.81 -2.40
CA LEU A 98 13.33 -3.20 -2.77
C LEU A 98 12.35 -3.27 -1.59
N HIS A 99 12.79 -3.74 -0.43
CA HIS A 99 11.95 -3.84 0.79
C HIS A 99 12.44 -2.86 1.86
N TYR A 100 12.57 -1.58 1.49
CA TYR A 100 13.02 -0.55 2.42
C TYR A 100 11.92 -0.13 3.41
N GLN A 101 12.18 -0.27 4.71
CA GLN A 101 11.18 -0.08 5.78
C GLN A 101 11.62 0.89 6.90
N LYS A 102 12.83 1.45 6.82
CA LYS A 102 13.47 2.09 7.99
C LYS A 102 13.01 3.53 8.31
N LEU A 103 12.27 4.20 7.42
CA LEU A 103 11.73 5.56 7.59
C LEU A 103 12.66 6.48 8.39
N THR A 104 13.80 6.85 7.81
CA THR A 104 14.81 7.62 8.56
C THR A 104 14.28 9.00 8.97
N HIS A 105 14.55 9.38 10.23
CA HIS A 105 14.18 10.70 10.76
C HIS A 105 15.14 11.80 10.31
N ALA A 106 16.41 11.46 10.08
CA ALA A 106 17.41 12.38 9.55
C ALA A 106 17.21 12.54 8.05
N ASN A 107 17.22 13.78 7.56
CA ASN A 107 17.32 14.03 6.13
C ASN A 107 18.75 13.67 5.67
N PRO A 108 18.94 12.81 4.64
CA PRO A 108 20.26 12.43 4.13
C PRO A 108 21.09 13.58 3.52
N GLY A 109 20.58 14.81 3.51
CA GLY A 109 21.29 15.99 2.98
C GLY A 109 20.47 16.65 1.89
N THR A 110 21.04 16.87 0.72
CA THR A 110 20.29 17.33 -0.47
C THR A 110 19.69 16.11 -1.17
N PRO A 111 18.37 15.88 -1.10
CA PRO A 111 17.77 14.68 -1.68
C PRO A 111 17.70 14.82 -3.21
N SER A 112 18.47 14.00 -3.91
CA SER A 112 18.59 13.99 -5.38
C SER A 112 17.52 13.14 -6.04
N SER A 113 17.09 12.06 -5.37
CA SER A 113 15.99 11.21 -5.84
C SER A 113 15.07 10.79 -4.70
N PHE A 114 13.84 10.48 -5.07
CA PHE A 114 12.81 10.00 -4.16
C PHE A 114 11.99 8.92 -4.85
N LEU A 115 11.89 7.75 -4.23
CA LEU A 115 10.97 6.68 -4.59
C LEU A 115 9.95 6.51 -3.47
N ILE A 116 8.68 6.47 -3.85
CA ILE A 116 7.59 6.08 -2.97
C ILE A 116 6.82 4.93 -3.58
N ASP A 117 6.66 3.86 -2.80
CA ASP A 117 5.73 2.78 -3.04
C ASP A 117 4.71 2.77 -1.90
N ALA A 118 3.49 3.19 -2.20
CA ALA A 118 2.48 3.38 -1.17
C ALA A 118 1.07 3.18 -1.74
N GLY A 119 0.23 2.59 -0.89
CA GLY A 119 -1.13 2.21 -1.22
C GLY A 119 -2.15 2.75 -0.23
N ALA A 120 -3.42 2.55 -0.56
CA ALA A 120 -4.54 2.85 0.29
C ALA A 120 -5.55 1.70 0.23
N SER A 121 -6.50 1.68 1.16
CA SER A 121 -7.55 0.67 1.20
C SER A 121 -8.94 1.30 1.20
N CYS A 122 -9.88 0.66 0.50
CA CYS A 122 -11.30 0.98 0.55
C CYS A 122 -12.10 -0.32 0.61
N ASN A 123 -12.85 -0.54 1.69
CA ASN A 123 -13.67 -1.74 1.90
C ASN A 123 -12.92 -3.07 1.67
N GLY A 124 -11.63 -3.14 2.04
CA GLY A 124 -10.78 -4.32 1.85
C GLY A 124 -10.11 -4.45 0.47
N TYR A 125 -10.39 -3.53 -0.48
CA TYR A 125 -9.68 -3.45 -1.76
C TYR A 125 -8.52 -2.48 -1.66
N ALA A 126 -7.35 -2.91 -2.11
CA ALA A 126 -6.11 -2.14 -2.04
C ALA A 126 -5.81 -1.42 -3.36
N SER A 127 -5.15 -0.27 -3.25
CA SER A 127 -4.30 0.28 -4.30
C SER A 127 -2.83 -0.01 -3.99
N ASP A 128 -2.02 -0.04 -5.03
CA ASP A 128 -0.57 -0.27 -4.99
C ASP A 128 0.05 0.59 -6.07
N VAL A 129 0.79 1.63 -5.67
CA VAL A 129 1.24 2.69 -6.56
C VAL A 129 2.68 3.07 -6.22
N THR A 130 3.56 2.91 -7.19
CA THR A 130 4.95 3.39 -7.11
C THR A 130 5.16 4.64 -7.98
N ARG A 131 5.89 5.63 -7.46
CA ARG A 131 6.40 6.78 -8.22
C ARG A 131 7.85 7.08 -7.85
N THR A 132 8.58 7.62 -8.82
CA THR A 132 9.95 8.06 -8.63
C THR A 132 10.09 9.49 -9.16
N TYR A 133 10.75 10.33 -8.38
CA TYR A 133 11.05 11.72 -8.67
C TYR A 133 12.56 11.95 -8.60
N CYS A 134 13.05 12.87 -9.43
CA CYS A 134 14.43 13.31 -9.44
C CYS A 134 14.46 14.84 -9.36
N ARG A 135 15.48 15.38 -8.70
CA ARG A 135 15.79 16.81 -8.67
C ARG A 135 17.06 17.05 -9.48
N ASP A 136 17.06 18.02 -10.37
CA ASP A 136 18.27 18.42 -11.09
C ASP A 136 19.26 19.07 -10.11
N ALA A 137 20.50 18.58 -10.11
CA ALA A 137 21.58 19.08 -9.25
C ALA A 137 22.01 20.51 -9.64
N ASP A 138 21.69 20.96 -10.86
CA ASP A 138 22.13 22.23 -11.44
C ASP A 138 21.07 23.37 -11.32
N ALA A 139 19.97 23.13 -10.61
CA ALA A 139 18.85 24.08 -10.48
C ALA A 139 18.90 24.99 -9.22
N MET A 140 20.04 25.06 -8.53
CA MET A 140 20.28 25.97 -7.37
C MET A 140 21.33 27.04 -7.69
#